data_AF-A0A0Q4F8R2-F1
#
_entry.id   AF-A0A0Q4F8R2-F1
#
_cell.length_a   1.000
_cell.length_b   1.000
_cell.length_c   1.000
_cell.angle_alpha   90.00
_cell.angle_beta   90.00
_cell.angle_gamma   90.00
#
_symmetry.space_group_name_H-M   'P 1'
#
loop_
_entity.id
_entity.type
_entity.pdbx_description
1 polymer ?
#
loop_
_entity_poly.entity_id
_entity_poly.type
_entity_poly.pdbx_seq_one_letter_code
_entity_poly.pdbx_strand_id
1 'polypeptide(L)'
;MLAQAAPTVAAVDQLSPAEAGATVLRGKTHAPVEAVAMVEPGHLAPPGFVERDLIEQPVRNGSGCVRRRWRAIFRSPTLERHGPFILDSVYAMTEIVLTGRSACPTTGYVHVNPGIDQMAGLAMLAQVEAVRTGRVRVAFDCKDDTGDAKFCRSRASILQDLATRKSWILSRDGGGFAVSLKGQTRSIVTMQFDPRNPDRVVVTKTYPAPF
;
A
#
# COMPACT_ATOMS: atom_id res chain seq x y z
N MET A 1 22.25 31.76 10.42
CA MET A 1 22.15 30.37 9.92
C MET A 1 21.82 30.43 8.44
N LEU A 2 22.68 29.89 7.57
CA LEU A 2 22.40 29.79 6.14
C LEU A 2 21.36 28.67 5.95
N ALA A 3 20.26 28.94 5.26
CA ALA A 3 19.30 27.92 4.87
C ALA A 3 20.02 26.91 3.96
N GLN A 4 20.12 25.66 4.41
CA GLN A 4 20.70 24.61 3.57
C GLN A 4 19.76 24.36 2.38
N ALA A 5 20.30 24.33 1.18
CA ALA A 5 19.52 24.09 -0.03
C ALA A 5 18.78 22.74 0.07
N ALA A 6 17.53 22.72 -0.40
CA ALA A 6 16.73 21.49 -0.43
C ALA A 6 17.41 20.43 -1.33
N PRO A 7 17.38 19.14 -0.93
CA PRO A 7 18.08 18.09 -1.66
C PRO A 7 17.44 17.85 -3.03
N THR A 8 18.27 17.51 -4.02
CA THR A 8 17.81 17.09 -5.35
C THR A 8 17.63 15.59 -5.42
N VAL A 9 16.76 15.10 -6.32
CA VAL A 9 16.57 13.66 -6.52
C VAL A 9 17.87 12.96 -6.95
N ALA A 10 18.68 13.62 -7.80
CA ALA A 10 19.94 13.07 -8.28
C ALA A 10 20.98 12.90 -7.15
N ALA A 11 21.00 13.83 -6.18
CA ALA A 11 21.83 13.68 -5.00
C ALA A 11 21.33 12.54 -4.11
N VAL A 12 20.02 12.46 -3.89
CA VAL A 12 19.40 11.40 -3.05
C VAL A 12 19.65 10.00 -3.63
N ASP A 13 19.56 9.84 -4.95
CA ASP A 13 19.78 8.55 -5.62
C ASP A 13 21.23 8.04 -5.52
N GLN A 14 22.18 8.88 -5.12
CA GLN A 14 23.59 8.51 -4.91
C GLN A 14 23.92 8.18 -3.45
N LEU A 15 22.99 8.41 -2.51
CA LEU A 15 23.20 8.16 -1.09
C LEU A 15 22.87 6.73 -0.70
N SER A 16 23.48 6.24 0.39
CA SER A 16 22.96 5.04 1.05
C SER A 16 21.54 5.27 1.59
N PRO A 17 20.72 4.23 1.79
CA PRO A 17 19.36 4.41 2.31
C PRO A 17 19.29 5.18 3.63
N ALA A 18 20.24 4.94 4.54
CA ALA A 18 20.31 5.64 5.83
C ALA A 18 20.60 7.14 5.66
N GLU A 19 21.54 7.50 4.79
CA GLU A 19 21.89 8.90 4.49
C GLU A 19 20.77 9.62 3.73
N ALA A 20 20.12 8.93 2.79
CA ALA A 20 18.94 9.44 2.09
C ALA A 20 17.81 9.74 3.09
N GLY A 21 17.54 8.83 4.04
CA GLY A 21 16.59 9.03 5.12
C GLY A 21 16.92 10.29 5.94
N ALA A 22 18.14 10.40 6.46
CA ALA A 22 18.57 11.54 7.26
C ALA A 22 18.52 12.87 6.49
N THR A 23 18.74 12.83 5.18
CA THR A 23 18.73 14.02 4.30
C THR A 23 17.31 14.45 3.96
N VAL A 24 16.47 13.53 3.46
CA VAL A 24 15.12 13.83 2.96
C VAL A 24 14.11 14.03 4.09
N LEU A 25 14.26 13.30 5.19
CA LEU A 25 13.33 13.30 6.32
C LEU A 25 13.80 14.19 7.48
N ARG A 26 14.73 15.11 7.22
CA ARG A 26 15.26 16.00 8.24
C ARG A 26 14.15 16.74 8.98
N GLY A 27 14.23 16.75 10.31
CA GLY A 27 13.23 17.38 11.18
C GLY A 27 11.96 16.55 11.36
N LYS A 28 11.90 15.34 10.80
CA LYS A 28 10.82 14.37 11.02
C LYS A 28 11.31 13.22 11.89
N THR A 29 10.45 12.73 12.77
CA THR A 29 10.73 11.51 13.54
C THR A 29 10.51 10.29 12.65
N HIS A 30 11.60 9.64 12.25
CA HIS A 30 11.59 8.45 11.41
C HIS A 30 12.51 7.36 11.98
N ALA A 31 12.21 6.10 11.67
CA ALA A 31 13.09 4.98 11.97
C ALA A 31 14.20 4.87 10.90
N PRO A 32 15.21 4.00 11.06
CA PRO A 32 16.21 3.77 10.02
C PRO A 32 15.57 3.40 8.68
N VAL A 33 15.96 4.11 7.62
CA VAL A 33 15.54 3.80 6.25
C VAL A 33 16.45 2.68 5.72
N GLU A 34 15.86 1.57 5.30
CA GLU A 34 16.56 0.39 4.79
C GLU A 34 16.60 0.34 3.25
N ALA A 35 15.68 1.03 2.59
CA ALA A 35 15.61 1.07 1.13
C ALA A 35 15.08 2.41 0.61
N VAL A 36 15.58 2.81 -0.56
CA VAL A 36 15.03 3.89 -1.39
C VAL A 36 14.61 3.26 -2.71
N ALA A 37 13.34 3.43 -3.08
CA ALA A 37 12.78 2.82 -4.27
C ALA A 37 12.13 3.87 -5.17
N MET A 38 12.18 3.62 -6.48
CA MET A 38 11.28 4.32 -7.41
C MET A 38 9.84 3.88 -7.12
N VAL A 39 8.90 4.83 -7.19
CA VAL A 39 7.47 4.50 -7.07
C VAL A 39 7.08 3.64 -8.28
N GLU A 40 6.38 2.53 -8.04
CA GLU A 40 5.97 1.62 -9.12
C GLU A 40 5.17 2.36 -10.20
N PRO A 41 5.36 2.01 -11.50
CA PRO A 41 4.60 2.60 -12.61
C PRO A 41 3.12 2.19 -12.52
N GLY A 42 2.34 2.95 -11.77
CA GLY A 42 0.87 2.85 -11.68
C GLY A 42 0.19 4.21 -11.80
N HIS A 43 0.90 5.27 -11.46
CA HIS A 43 0.60 6.65 -11.78
C HIS A 43 1.82 7.19 -12.52
N LEU A 44 1.67 7.62 -13.77
CA LEU A 44 2.68 8.50 -14.36
C LEU A 44 2.65 9.78 -13.52
N ALA A 45 3.70 10.03 -12.76
CA ALA A 45 3.85 11.30 -12.07
C ALA A 45 3.62 12.43 -13.10
N PRO A 46 2.86 13.50 -12.75
CA PRO A 46 2.63 14.60 -13.68
C PRO A 46 3.98 15.12 -14.22
N PRO A 47 4.01 15.68 -15.44
CA PRO A 47 5.23 16.29 -15.97
C PRO A 47 5.85 17.27 -14.96
N GLY A 48 7.16 17.21 -14.78
CA GLY A 48 7.86 18.06 -13.82
C GLY A 48 7.90 17.51 -12.39
N PHE A 49 7.41 16.29 -12.13
CA PHE A 49 7.49 15.62 -10.84
C PHE A 49 8.20 14.27 -10.92
N VAL A 50 8.98 13.96 -9.88
CA VAL A 50 9.62 12.67 -9.66
C VAL A 50 9.39 12.26 -8.23
N GLU A 51 9.06 10.99 -8.01
CA GLU A 51 8.78 10.45 -6.67
C GLU A 51 9.82 9.40 -6.27
N ARG A 52 10.11 9.35 -4.96
CA ARG A 52 10.87 8.28 -4.31
C ARG A 52 10.16 7.82 -3.06
N ASP A 53 10.13 6.51 -2.85
CA ASP A 53 9.71 5.92 -1.60
C ASP A 53 10.94 5.60 -0.73
N LEU A 54 10.99 6.17 0.47
CA LEU A 54 11.94 5.82 1.51
C LEU A 54 11.26 4.85 2.48
N ILE A 55 11.78 3.65 2.58
CA ILE A 55 11.15 2.54 3.29
C ILE A 55 11.91 2.31 4.59
N GLU A 56 11.22 2.46 5.72
CA GLU A 56 11.79 2.19 7.04
C GLU A 56 11.95 0.68 7.27
N GLN A 57 12.93 0.33 8.10
CA GLN A 57 13.09 -1.02 8.61
C GLN A 57 11.82 -1.47 9.33
N PRO A 58 11.27 -2.64 8.98
CA PRO A 58 10.07 -3.13 9.62
C PRO A 58 10.33 -3.64 11.03
N VAL A 59 9.37 -3.34 11.92
CA VAL A 59 9.38 -3.75 13.31
C VAL A 59 8.22 -4.69 13.57
N ARG A 60 8.45 -5.72 14.37
CA ARG A 60 7.41 -6.66 14.77
C ARG A 60 6.36 -5.95 15.62
N ASN A 61 5.09 -6.18 15.31
CA ASN A 61 3.96 -5.73 16.11
C ASN A 61 2.88 -6.83 16.13
N GLY A 62 2.71 -7.48 17.28
CA GLY A 62 1.75 -8.58 17.44
C GLY A 62 1.93 -9.72 16.43
N SER A 63 0.85 -10.02 15.68
CA SER A 63 0.78 -11.07 14.65
C SER A 63 1.42 -10.68 13.31
N GLY A 64 2.13 -9.56 13.26
CA GLY A 64 2.66 -9.03 12.01
C GLY A 64 3.89 -8.16 12.20
N CYS A 65 4.21 -7.45 11.13
CA CYS A 65 5.20 -6.39 11.12
C CYS A 65 4.59 -5.11 10.58
N VAL A 66 5.10 -4.00 11.07
CA VAL A 66 4.69 -2.63 10.73
C VAL A 66 5.93 -1.88 10.28
N ARG A 67 5.76 -0.99 9.31
CA ARG A 67 6.77 0.00 8.94
C ARG A 67 6.12 1.26 8.43
N ARG A 68 6.91 2.32 8.29
CA ARG A 68 6.49 3.49 7.50
C ARG A 68 7.16 3.45 6.14
N ARG A 69 6.41 3.88 5.14
CA ARG A 69 6.93 4.28 3.83
C ARG A 69 6.72 5.77 3.70
N TRP A 70 7.80 6.51 3.46
CA TRP A 70 7.73 7.93 3.20
C TRP A 70 7.77 8.16 1.70
N ARG A 71 6.79 8.88 1.15
CA ARG A 71 6.84 9.32 -0.24
C ARG A 71 7.39 10.73 -0.30
N ALA A 72 8.55 10.87 -0.93
CA ALA A 72 9.16 12.14 -1.25
C ALA A 72 8.81 12.52 -2.70
N ILE A 73 8.27 13.72 -2.86
CA ILE A 73 7.94 14.32 -4.14
C ILE A 73 9.00 15.38 -4.43
N PHE A 74 9.64 15.24 -5.59
CA PHE A 74 10.62 16.19 -6.11
C PHE A 74 10.02 16.89 -7.33
N ARG A 75 10.18 18.21 -7.40
CA ARG A 75 9.60 19.05 -8.44
C ARG A 75 10.68 19.78 -9.22
N SER A 76 10.51 19.85 -10.54
CA SER A 76 11.31 20.71 -11.40
C SER A 76 10.91 22.18 -11.19
N PRO A 77 11.85 23.10 -10.89
CA PRO A 77 11.56 24.53 -10.76
C PRO A 77 10.92 25.15 -12.01
N THR A 78 11.26 24.62 -13.19
CA THR A 78 10.76 25.09 -14.49
C THR A 78 9.58 24.27 -15.02
N LEU A 79 9.12 23.25 -14.28
CA LEU A 79 8.13 22.24 -14.70
C LEU A 79 8.53 21.45 -15.96
N GLU A 80 9.80 21.53 -16.38
CA GLU A 80 10.33 20.74 -17.47
C GLU A 80 10.50 19.27 -17.06
N ARG A 81 10.42 18.35 -18.04
CA ARG A 81 10.64 16.91 -17.81
C ARG A 81 12.09 16.56 -17.42
N HIS A 82 13.01 17.49 -17.65
CA HIS A 82 14.43 17.34 -17.38
C HIS A 82 14.90 18.55 -16.58
N GLY A 83 15.89 18.34 -15.71
CA GLY A 83 16.42 19.39 -14.84
C GLY A 83 16.58 18.92 -13.40
N PRO A 84 17.09 19.79 -12.51
CA PRO A 84 17.21 19.44 -11.10
C PRO A 84 15.81 19.37 -10.48
N PHE A 85 15.37 18.16 -10.12
CA PHE A 85 14.16 18.00 -9.31
C PHE A 85 14.54 18.19 -7.85
N ILE A 86 13.92 19.18 -7.20
CA ILE A 86 14.19 19.58 -5.82
C ILE A 86 13.08 19.05 -4.93
N LEU A 87 13.41 18.60 -3.71
CA LEU A 87 12.44 18.12 -2.74
C LEU A 87 11.38 19.21 -2.46
N ASP A 88 10.13 18.88 -2.77
CA ASP A 88 8.97 19.77 -2.63
C ASP A 88 8.16 19.39 -1.38
N SER A 89 7.85 18.11 -1.24
CA SER A 89 7.04 17.61 -0.13
C SER A 89 7.37 16.17 0.23
N VAL A 90 7.05 15.79 1.47
CA VAL A 90 7.19 14.41 1.94
C VAL A 90 6.11 14.05 2.95
N TYR A 91 5.47 12.90 2.75
CA TYR A 91 4.42 12.38 3.62
C TYR A 91 4.66 10.91 3.97
N ALA A 92 4.18 10.50 5.15
CA ALA A 92 4.29 9.13 5.63
C ALA A 92 3.02 8.33 5.31
N MET A 93 3.23 7.07 5.00
CA MET A 93 2.22 6.04 4.90
C MET A 93 2.55 4.93 5.88
N THR A 94 1.52 4.37 6.52
CA THR A 94 1.70 3.16 7.33
C THR A 94 1.55 1.95 6.43
N GLU A 95 2.44 0.97 6.61
CA GLU A 95 2.37 -0.31 5.94
C GLU A 95 2.42 -1.45 6.96
N ILE A 96 1.62 -2.50 6.75
CA ILE A 96 1.56 -3.67 7.63
C ILE A 96 1.63 -4.97 6.83
N VAL A 97 2.12 -6.04 7.45
CA VAL A 97 2.13 -7.37 6.86
C VAL A 97 1.88 -8.42 7.93
N LEU A 98 1.11 -9.45 7.59
CA LEU A 98 1.01 -10.63 8.45
C LEU A 98 2.32 -11.41 8.39
N THR A 99 2.82 -11.82 9.54
CA THR A 99 3.95 -12.75 9.61
C THR A 99 3.72 -13.72 10.75
N GLY A 100 4.19 -14.95 10.60
CA GLY A 100 4.20 -15.89 11.71
C GLY A 100 5.24 -15.48 12.76
N ARG A 101 5.97 -16.48 13.28
CA ARG A 101 7.12 -16.24 14.19
C ARG A 101 8.43 -15.88 13.47
N SER A 102 8.42 -15.81 12.14
CA SER A 102 9.57 -15.48 11.29
C SER A 102 10.00 -14.01 11.39
N ALA A 103 11.22 -13.69 11.00
CA ALA A 103 11.64 -12.28 10.88
C ALA A 103 10.67 -11.46 10.01
N CYS A 104 10.68 -10.14 10.18
CA CYS A 104 9.87 -9.26 9.34
C CYS A 104 10.33 -9.38 7.89
N PRO A 105 9.41 -9.67 6.94
CA PRO A 105 9.79 -9.72 5.54
C PRO A 105 10.10 -8.32 5.03
N THR A 106 10.77 -8.22 3.89
CA THR A 106 11.06 -6.93 3.20
C THR A 106 9.98 -6.54 2.19
N THR A 107 9.10 -7.47 1.82
CA THR A 107 8.04 -7.31 0.80
C THR A 107 6.68 -7.82 1.30
N GLY A 108 5.62 -7.55 0.51
CA GLY A 108 4.28 -8.05 0.80
C GLY A 108 3.45 -7.21 1.78
N TYR A 109 3.93 -5.99 2.09
CA TYR A 109 3.18 -5.08 2.96
C TYR A 109 1.97 -4.47 2.25
N VAL A 110 0.93 -4.25 3.03
CA VAL A 110 -0.33 -3.61 2.66
C VAL A 110 -0.30 -2.18 3.18
N HIS A 111 -0.63 -1.23 2.31
CA HIS A 111 -0.82 0.16 2.71
C HIS A 111 -2.07 0.30 3.59
N VAL A 112 -1.95 1.00 4.72
CA VAL A 112 -3.05 1.29 5.63
C VAL A 112 -3.42 2.76 5.53
N ASN A 113 -4.64 3.04 5.09
CA ASN A 113 -5.16 4.40 5.05
C ASN A 113 -5.31 4.98 6.47
N PRO A 114 -5.21 6.31 6.63
CA PRO A 114 -5.34 6.97 7.93
C PRO A 114 -6.63 6.61 8.70
N GLY A 115 -6.56 6.62 10.03
CA GLY A 115 -7.72 6.31 10.90
C GLY A 115 -7.92 4.81 11.21
N ILE A 116 -6.93 3.98 10.88
CA ILE A 116 -6.91 2.55 11.21
C ILE A 116 -5.72 2.28 12.12
N ASP A 117 -6.01 1.73 13.30
CA ASP A 117 -4.99 1.24 14.22
C ASP A 117 -4.23 0.04 13.61
N GLN A 118 -2.93 -0.06 13.89
CA GLN A 118 -2.07 -1.09 13.30
C GLN A 118 -2.48 -2.51 13.71
N MET A 119 -2.85 -2.73 14.97
CA MET A 119 -3.30 -4.04 15.44
C MET A 119 -4.66 -4.39 14.85
N ALA A 120 -5.58 -3.43 14.78
CA ALA A 120 -6.87 -3.62 14.10
C ALA A 120 -6.67 -3.96 12.61
N GLY A 121 -5.72 -3.30 11.94
CA GLY A 121 -5.39 -3.59 10.55
C GLY A 121 -4.80 -4.99 10.37
N LEU A 122 -3.91 -5.43 11.26
CA LEU A 122 -3.36 -6.79 11.23
C LEU A 122 -4.43 -7.85 11.46
N ALA A 123 -5.36 -7.61 12.41
CA ALA A 123 -6.50 -8.50 12.63
C ALA A 123 -7.39 -8.60 11.37
N MET A 124 -7.64 -7.48 10.70
CA MET A 124 -8.42 -7.46 9.46
C MET A 124 -7.72 -8.21 8.32
N LEU A 125 -6.40 -8.05 8.17
CA LEU A 125 -5.65 -8.84 7.18
C LEU A 125 -5.75 -10.34 7.47
N ALA A 126 -5.73 -10.75 8.74
CA ALA A 126 -5.89 -12.16 9.10
C ALA A 126 -7.27 -12.69 8.71
N GLN A 127 -8.33 -11.90 8.91
CA GLN A 127 -9.68 -12.24 8.48
C GLN A 127 -9.78 -12.34 6.95
N VAL A 128 -9.17 -11.41 6.20
CA VAL A 128 -9.08 -11.47 4.74
C VAL A 128 -8.43 -12.77 4.29
N GLU A 129 -7.26 -13.14 4.83
CA GLU A 129 -6.58 -14.38 4.47
C GLU A 129 -7.42 -15.63 4.83
N ALA A 130 -8.09 -15.63 5.99
CA ALA A 130 -8.95 -16.73 6.39
C ALA A 130 -10.16 -16.92 5.45
N VAL A 131 -10.77 -15.82 4.97
CA VAL A 131 -11.85 -15.88 3.97
C VAL A 131 -11.32 -16.32 2.61
N ARG A 132 -10.21 -15.74 2.14
CA ARG A 132 -9.62 -16.01 0.81
C ARG A 132 -9.15 -17.46 0.67
N THR A 133 -8.63 -18.04 1.75
CA THR A 133 -8.20 -19.45 1.78
C THR A 133 -9.32 -20.43 2.13
N GLY A 134 -10.56 -19.95 2.31
CA GLY A 134 -11.71 -20.77 2.64
C GLY A 134 -11.72 -21.38 4.04
N ARG A 135 -10.80 -20.96 4.93
CA ARG A 135 -10.75 -21.38 6.34
C ARG A 135 -11.97 -20.91 7.12
N VAL A 136 -12.54 -19.77 6.74
CA VAL A 136 -13.80 -19.26 7.28
C VAL A 136 -14.87 -19.27 6.18
N ARG A 137 -16.05 -19.77 6.52
CA ARG A 137 -17.21 -19.78 5.63
C ARG A 137 -17.99 -18.49 5.81
N VAL A 138 -18.20 -17.77 4.70
CA VAL A 138 -18.99 -16.54 4.62
C VAL A 138 -19.93 -16.62 3.42
N ALA A 139 -21.03 -15.89 3.42
CA ALA A 139 -21.78 -15.60 2.20
C ALA A 139 -21.10 -14.44 1.45
N PHE A 140 -21.02 -14.56 0.12
CA PHE A 140 -20.46 -13.51 -0.73
C PHE A 140 -21.59 -12.76 -1.45
N ASP A 141 -21.63 -11.45 -1.25
CA ASP A 141 -22.43 -10.55 -2.07
C ASP A 141 -21.48 -10.00 -3.17
N CYS A 142 -21.62 -10.52 -4.39
CA CYS A 142 -20.62 -10.32 -5.44
C CYS A 142 -21.10 -9.34 -6.52
N LYS A 143 -20.20 -8.41 -6.88
CA LYS A 143 -20.35 -7.50 -8.01
C LYS A 143 -19.14 -7.59 -8.93
N ASP A 144 -19.38 -7.62 -10.24
CA ASP A 144 -18.33 -7.54 -11.24
C ASP A 144 -18.62 -6.44 -12.25
N ASP A 145 -17.82 -5.38 -12.20
CA ASP A 145 -17.90 -4.26 -13.13
C ASP A 145 -16.89 -4.40 -14.29
N THR A 146 -16.21 -5.55 -14.41
CA THR A 146 -15.22 -5.83 -15.47
C THR A 146 -15.80 -6.61 -16.66
N GLY A 147 -17.02 -7.13 -16.55
CA GLY A 147 -17.65 -7.98 -17.55
C GLY A 147 -17.18 -9.45 -17.55
N ASP A 148 -16.41 -9.88 -16.55
CA ASP A 148 -15.99 -11.26 -16.32
C ASP A 148 -17.10 -12.08 -15.65
N ALA A 149 -18.03 -12.59 -16.47
CA ALA A 149 -19.13 -13.44 -16.03
C ALA A 149 -18.69 -14.72 -15.27
N LYS A 150 -17.40 -15.04 -15.18
CA LYS A 150 -16.91 -16.16 -14.35
C LYS A 150 -16.76 -15.77 -12.88
N PHE A 151 -16.43 -14.51 -12.57
CA PHE A 151 -16.06 -14.10 -11.22
C PHE A 151 -17.20 -14.34 -10.22
N CYS A 152 -18.39 -13.76 -10.44
CA CYS A 152 -19.54 -13.89 -9.54
C CYS A 152 -20.38 -15.16 -9.74
N ARG A 153 -19.91 -16.12 -10.53
CA ARG A 153 -20.70 -17.31 -10.89
C ARG A 153 -20.96 -18.24 -9.72
N SER A 154 -19.96 -18.42 -8.85
CA SER A 154 -20.04 -19.35 -7.75
C SER A 154 -19.06 -18.98 -6.65
N ARG A 155 -19.30 -19.48 -5.43
CA ARG A 155 -18.34 -19.36 -4.32
C ARG A 155 -16.96 -19.90 -4.70
N ALA A 156 -16.89 -21.02 -5.43
CA ALA A 156 -15.63 -21.61 -5.86
C ALA A 156 -14.87 -20.68 -6.81
N SER A 157 -15.57 -20.05 -7.76
CA SER A 157 -14.98 -19.08 -8.71
C SER A 157 -14.43 -17.83 -7.99
N ILE A 158 -15.19 -17.30 -7.02
CA ILE A 158 -14.75 -16.17 -6.20
C ILE A 158 -13.47 -16.53 -5.42
N LEU A 159 -13.48 -17.64 -4.69
CA LEU A 159 -12.31 -18.07 -3.90
C LEU A 159 -11.08 -18.36 -4.77
N GLN A 160 -11.27 -18.94 -5.96
CA GLN A 160 -10.19 -19.19 -6.91
C GLN A 160 -9.55 -17.89 -7.40
N ASP A 161 -10.34 -16.88 -7.76
CA ASP A 161 -9.82 -15.57 -8.17
C ASP A 161 -9.12 -14.89 -6.98
N LEU A 162 -9.75 -14.87 -5.79
CA LEU A 162 -9.20 -14.29 -4.56
C LEU A 162 -7.88 -14.93 -4.10
N ALA A 163 -7.69 -16.24 -4.29
CA ALA A 163 -6.48 -16.95 -3.90
C ALA A 163 -5.23 -16.47 -4.68
N THR A 164 -5.41 -15.94 -5.89
CA THR A 164 -4.29 -15.49 -6.76
C THR A 164 -3.88 -14.04 -6.52
N ARG A 165 -4.63 -13.31 -5.69
CA ARG A 165 -4.41 -11.87 -5.46
C ARG A 165 -3.51 -11.62 -4.25
N LYS A 166 -3.03 -10.39 -4.11
CA LYS A 166 -2.31 -9.92 -2.93
C LYS A 166 -3.02 -8.70 -2.38
N SER A 167 -3.18 -8.65 -1.06
CA SER A 167 -3.67 -7.47 -0.38
C SER A 167 -2.76 -6.27 -0.68
N TRP A 168 -3.36 -5.12 -0.97
CA TRP A 168 -2.63 -3.94 -1.42
C TRP A 168 -2.96 -2.70 -0.58
N ILE A 169 -4.25 -2.42 -0.37
CA ILE A 169 -4.70 -1.26 0.42
C ILE A 169 -5.78 -1.72 1.42
N LEU A 170 -5.68 -1.24 2.65
CA LEU A 170 -6.69 -1.38 3.70
C LEU A 170 -7.26 0.01 4.04
N SER A 171 -8.59 0.12 4.01
CA SER A 171 -9.35 1.35 4.22
C SER A 171 -10.50 1.15 5.21
N ARG A 172 -10.95 2.24 5.82
CA ARG A 172 -12.26 2.29 6.48
C ARG A 172 -13.36 2.38 5.43
N ASP A 173 -14.47 1.72 5.70
CA ASP A 173 -15.65 1.77 4.82
C ASP A 173 -16.93 1.59 5.65
N GLY A 174 -17.78 2.62 5.72
CA GLY A 174 -19.11 2.53 6.32
C GLY A 174 -19.18 1.92 7.74
N GLY A 175 -18.24 2.24 8.63
CA GLY A 175 -18.15 1.66 9.98
C GLY A 175 -17.40 0.32 10.06
N GLY A 176 -17.10 -0.29 8.92
CA GLY A 176 -16.28 -1.49 8.76
C GLY A 176 -14.95 -1.23 8.06
N PHE A 177 -14.52 -2.19 7.25
CA PHE A 177 -13.26 -2.17 6.52
C PHE A 177 -13.41 -2.60 5.07
N ALA A 178 -12.60 -2.02 4.19
CA ALA A 178 -12.44 -2.44 2.81
C ALA A 178 -10.98 -2.78 2.52
N VAL A 179 -10.74 -3.91 1.86
CA VAL A 179 -9.38 -4.36 1.47
C VAL A 179 -9.33 -4.57 -0.03
N SER A 180 -8.52 -3.77 -0.72
CA SER A 180 -8.28 -3.91 -2.14
C SER A 180 -7.15 -4.89 -2.40
N LEU A 181 -7.39 -5.80 -3.34
CA LEU A 181 -6.52 -6.90 -3.72
C LEU A 181 -6.10 -6.78 -5.19
N LYS A 182 -4.81 -6.82 -5.45
CA LYS A 182 -4.22 -6.81 -6.81
C LYS A 182 -3.84 -8.23 -7.24
N GLY A 183 -4.18 -8.57 -8.47
CA GLY A 183 -3.72 -9.80 -9.12
C GLY A 183 -2.64 -9.52 -10.16
N GLN A 184 -2.35 -10.52 -11.00
CA GLN A 184 -1.52 -10.33 -12.20
C GLN A 184 -2.26 -9.58 -13.32
N THR A 185 -3.59 -9.57 -13.28
CA THR A 185 -4.42 -8.80 -14.23
C THR A 185 -4.57 -7.37 -13.75
N ARG A 186 -5.00 -6.47 -14.66
CA ARG A 186 -5.28 -5.06 -14.33
C ARG A 186 -6.47 -4.86 -13.40
N SER A 187 -7.28 -5.90 -13.15
CA SER A 187 -8.46 -5.81 -12.29
C SER A 187 -8.07 -5.74 -10.81
N ILE A 188 -8.81 -4.95 -10.04
CA ILE A 188 -8.74 -4.89 -8.57
C ILE A 188 -9.99 -5.57 -8.03
N VAL A 189 -9.84 -6.35 -6.95
CA VAL A 189 -10.98 -6.85 -6.19
C VAL A 189 -10.96 -6.21 -4.82
N THR A 190 -12.05 -5.56 -4.43
CA THR A 190 -12.23 -5.02 -3.09
C THR A 190 -13.14 -5.93 -2.29
N MET A 191 -12.67 -6.36 -1.12
CA MET A 191 -13.45 -7.08 -0.12
C MET A 191 -13.91 -6.11 0.97
N GLN A 192 -15.22 -5.98 1.21
CA GLN A 192 -15.77 -5.12 2.25
C GLN A 192 -16.38 -5.98 3.37
N PHE A 193 -16.05 -5.62 4.61
CA PHE A 193 -16.44 -6.29 5.83
C PHE A 193 -17.26 -5.33 6.69
N ASP A 194 -18.56 -5.62 6.83
CA ASP A 194 -19.44 -4.89 7.74
C ASP A 194 -19.46 -5.60 9.11
N PRO A 195 -19.03 -4.96 10.21
CA PRO A 195 -19.04 -5.58 11.53
C PRO A 195 -20.45 -5.96 12.01
N ARG A 196 -21.51 -5.38 11.44
CA ARG A 196 -22.90 -5.72 11.74
C ARG A 196 -23.35 -7.02 11.05
N ASN A 197 -22.64 -7.46 10.02
CA ASN A 197 -22.94 -8.67 9.25
C ASN A 197 -21.66 -9.52 9.05
N PRO A 198 -21.06 -10.05 10.13
CA PRO A 198 -19.73 -10.69 10.08
C PRO A 198 -19.68 -11.95 9.20
N ASP A 199 -20.81 -12.59 8.94
CA ASP A 199 -20.92 -13.79 8.09
C ASP A 199 -21.07 -13.45 6.59
N ARG A 200 -21.06 -12.17 6.22
CA ARG A 200 -21.16 -11.68 4.84
C ARG A 200 -19.96 -10.84 4.46
N VAL A 201 -19.50 -11.01 3.22
CA VAL A 201 -18.44 -10.20 2.63
C VAL A 201 -18.91 -9.72 1.25
N VAL A 202 -18.90 -8.41 1.04
CA VAL A 202 -19.13 -7.85 -0.30
C VAL A 202 -17.82 -7.92 -1.08
N VAL A 203 -17.86 -8.47 -2.29
CA VAL A 203 -16.69 -8.55 -3.18
C VAL A 203 -17.00 -7.85 -4.49
N THR A 204 -16.24 -6.81 -4.80
CA THR A 204 -16.43 -6.01 -6.01
C THR A 204 -15.17 -6.05 -6.86
N LYS A 205 -15.29 -6.54 -8.10
CA LYS A 205 -14.21 -6.56 -9.09
C LYS A 205 -14.36 -5.38 -10.05
N THR A 206 -13.31 -4.59 -10.21
CA THR A 206 -13.30 -3.38 -11.06
C THR A 206 -12.01 -3.28 -11.86
N TYR A 207 -12.05 -2.52 -12.96
CA TYR A 207 -10.84 -1.93 -13.51
C TYR A 207 -10.61 -0.58 -12.82
N PRO A 208 -9.39 -0.26 -12.40
CA PRO A 208 -9.08 1.11 -12.00
C PRO A 208 -9.39 2.04 -13.17
N ALA A 209 -9.96 3.21 -12.88
CA ALA A 209 -10.25 4.21 -13.90
C ALA A 209 -8.96 4.53 -14.70
N PRO A 210 -9.04 4.72 -16.02
CA PRO A 210 -7.92 5.27 -16.77
C PRO A 210 -7.63 6.67 -16.22
N PHE A 211 -6.39 6.89 -15.79
CA PHE A 211 -5.88 8.18 -15.35
C PHE A 211 -5.41 9.00 -16.54
#